data_AF-A0A5N6XKP4-F1
#
_entry.id   AF-A0A5N6XKP4-F1
#
_cell.length_a   1.000
_cell.length_b   1.000
_cell.length_c   1.000
_cell.angle_alpha   90.00
_cell.angle_beta   90.00
_cell.angle_gamma   90.00
#
_symmetry.space_group_name_H-M   'P 1'
#
loop_
_entity.id
_entity.type
_entity.pdbx_description
1 polymer ?
#
loop_
_entity_poly.entity_id
_entity_poly.type
_entity_poly.pdbx_seq_one_letter_code
_entity_poly.pdbx_strand_id
1 'polypeptide(L)'
;MSALPIGGKPEPPYTVGWRCTAHSHEPLRPTLVTKDSCRNFAAGRFGKAQLSPVERCLRHPPLPGLDKPHKVDLEIIEVKKGGDNHISQVVVVEVLGHIQRLEKGRRAVAKFYDPLSDDDEGFLNPFACVDRHYTHESAAHITLADLMRKKISEFYGSFSVSIPVDESHTRTVWLILLEYISGKPMLVADP
;
A
#
# COMPACT_ATOMS: atom_id res chain seq x y z
N MET A 1 -3.81 -1.55 -28.74
CA MET A 1 -2.63 -2.23 -28.15
C MET A 1 -1.51 -1.21 -28.11
N SER A 2 -1.34 -0.55 -26.97
CA SER A 2 -0.32 0.48 -26.81
C SER A 2 0.96 -0.20 -26.31
N ALA A 3 2.01 -0.18 -27.14
CA ALA A 3 3.32 -0.63 -26.72
C ALA A 3 3.80 0.26 -25.56
N LEU A 4 4.15 -0.36 -24.43
CA LEU A 4 4.81 0.34 -23.33
C LEU A 4 6.18 0.85 -23.85
N PRO A 5 6.53 2.13 -23.63
CA PRO A 5 7.84 2.63 -24.01
C PRO A 5 8.92 1.89 -23.22
N ILE A 6 10.00 1.53 -23.90
CA ILE A 6 11.19 0.91 -23.33
C ILE A 6 11.68 1.78 -22.17
N GLY A 7 11.57 1.28 -20.94
CA GLY A 7 12.06 1.96 -19.73
C GLY A 7 11.06 2.84 -18.97
N GLY A 8 9.78 2.90 -19.38
CA GLY A 8 8.75 3.65 -18.65
C GLY A 8 8.26 2.94 -17.39
N LYS A 9 7.97 3.71 -16.33
CA LYS A 9 7.23 3.21 -15.17
C LYS A 9 5.80 2.83 -15.63
N PRO A 10 5.30 1.61 -15.32
CA PRO A 10 3.94 1.24 -15.67
C PRO A 10 2.95 2.07 -14.87
N GLU A 11 1.82 2.41 -15.49
CA GLU A 11 0.75 3.10 -14.77
C GLU A 11 0.28 2.24 -13.58
N PRO A 12 0.15 2.83 -12.38
CA PRO A 12 -0.31 2.09 -11.23
C PRO A 12 -1.78 1.67 -11.45
N PRO A 13 -2.17 0.44 -11.05
CA PRO A 13 -3.50 -0.09 -11.34
C PRO A 13 -4.59 0.46 -10.41
N TYR A 14 -4.32 1.50 -9.62
CA TYR A 14 -5.20 2.02 -8.57
C TYR A 14 -6.31 2.91 -9.13
N THR A 15 -7.05 2.41 -10.11
CA THR A 15 -8.14 3.09 -10.80
C THR A 15 -9.48 2.46 -10.45
N VAL A 16 -10.57 3.22 -10.58
CA VAL A 16 -11.94 2.71 -10.38
C VAL A 16 -12.20 1.50 -11.29
N GLY A 17 -12.84 0.48 -10.73
CA GLY A 17 -13.12 -0.81 -11.38
C GLY A 17 -11.98 -1.82 -11.31
N TRP A 18 -10.79 -1.44 -10.83
CA TRP A 18 -9.71 -2.40 -10.65
C TRP A 18 -10.04 -3.38 -9.53
N ARG A 19 -9.78 -4.66 -9.79
CA ARG A 19 -10.03 -5.76 -8.86
C ARG A 19 -8.75 -6.45 -8.47
N CYS A 20 -8.65 -6.86 -7.21
CA CYS A 20 -7.52 -7.61 -6.71
C CYS A 20 -7.91 -8.58 -5.59
N THR A 21 -7.16 -9.68 -5.48
CA THR A 21 -7.20 -10.58 -4.33
C THR A 21 -6.08 -10.20 -3.37
N ALA A 22 -6.45 -9.77 -2.17
CA ALA A 22 -5.54 -9.43 -1.10
C ALA A 22 -5.40 -10.59 -0.10
N HIS A 23 -4.17 -10.90 0.28
CA HIS A 23 -3.81 -12.00 1.17
C HIS A 23 -3.50 -11.45 2.55
N SER A 24 -4.19 -11.93 3.58
CA SER A 24 -3.95 -11.49 4.96
C SER A 24 -2.58 -11.97 5.44
N HIS A 25 -1.90 -11.15 6.23
CA HIS A 25 -0.67 -11.54 6.90
C HIS A 25 -0.53 -10.80 8.25
N GLU A 26 0.38 -11.26 9.10
CA GLU A 26 0.78 -10.51 10.30
C GLU A 26 1.83 -9.47 9.94
N PRO A 27 1.58 -8.18 10.21
CA PRO A 27 2.56 -7.15 9.94
C PRO A 27 3.78 -7.37 10.85
N LEU A 28 4.96 -7.08 10.31
CA LEU A 28 6.19 -7.11 11.09
C LEU A 28 6.16 -6.03 12.18
N ARG A 29 6.99 -6.23 13.20
CA ARG A 29 7.22 -5.19 14.22
C ARG A 29 7.71 -3.91 13.54
N PRO A 30 7.41 -2.72 14.09
CA PRO A 30 7.94 -1.45 13.60
C PRO A 30 9.43 -1.53 13.36
N THR A 31 9.86 -1.09 12.17
CA THR A 31 11.30 -0.97 11.87
C THR A 31 11.98 0.01 12.83
N LEU A 32 13.26 -0.16 13.10
CA LEU A 32 13.98 0.72 14.02
C LEU A 32 14.06 2.14 13.45
N VAL A 33 13.64 3.13 14.24
CA VAL A 33 13.76 4.55 13.86
C VAL A 33 15.15 5.06 14.25
N THR A 34 16.02 5.21 13.25
CA THR A 34 17.35 5.80 13.40
C THR A 34 17.45 7.12 12.63
N LYS A 35 18.48 7.92 12.96
CA LYS A 35 18.90 9.05 12.14
C LYS A 35 19.24 8.52 10.73
N ASP A 36 18.65 9.13 9.70
CA ASP A 36 18.78 8.73 8.29
C ASP A 36 18.08 7.40 7.88
N SER A 37 17.13 6.88 8.66
CA SER A 37 16.46 5.57 8.44
C SER A 37 15.86 5.31 7.05
N CYS A 38 15.47 6.35 6.31
CA CYS A 38 14.99 6.23 4.92
C CYS A 38 15.84 6.98 3.92
N ARG A 39 17.01 7.47 4.32
CA ARG A 39 17.89 8.19 3.42
C ARG A 39 18.47 7.23 2.38
N ASN A 40 18.47 7.67 1.13
CA ASN A 40 19.09 6.92 0.07
C ASN A 40 20.60 7.13 0.07
N PHE A 41 21.34 6.10 0.47
CA PHE A 41 22.80 6.12 0.46
C PHE A 41 23.37 5.84 -0.94
N ALA A 42 24.70 5.95 -1.09
CA ALA A 42 25.36 5.85 -2.40
C ALA A 42 24.92 4.61 -3.20
N ALA A 43 24.86 3.44 -2.57
CA ALA A 43 24.43 2.19 -3.22
C ALA A 43 23.02 2.27 -3.82
N GLY A 44 22.05 2.86 -3.11
CA GLY A 44 20.69 2.99 -3.62
C GLY A 44 20.56 4.06 -4.71
N ARG A 45 21.39 5.11 -4.68
CA ARG A 45 21.51 6.08 -5.78
C ARG A 45 22.13 5.45 -7.04
N PHE A 46 23.19 4.64 -6.88
CA PHE A 46 23.76 3.86 -7.99
C PHE A 46 22.74 2.88 -8.58
N GLY A 47 21.93 2.22 -7.73
CA GLY A 47 20.83 1.38 -8.18
C GLY A 47 19.79 2.12 -9.01
N LYS A 48 19.39 3.34 -8.62
CA LYS A 48 18.46 4.19 -9.41
C LYS A 48 19.03 4.55 -10.79
N ALA A 49 20.36 4.69 -10.91
CA ALA A 49 21.01 5.03 -12.18
C ALA A 49 21.16 3.83 -13.14
N GLN A 50 21.18 2.59 -12.63
CA GLN A 50 21.42 1.39 -13.43
C GLN A 50 20.16 0.56 -13.72
N LEU A 51 19.13 0.68 -12.88
CA LEU A 51 17.94 -0.16 -12.93
C LEU A 51 16.69 0.69 -13.09
N SER A 52 15.76 0.20 -13.90
CA SER A 52 14.42 0.78 -13.97
C SER A 52 13.71 0.70 -12.60
N PRO A 53 12.73 1.57 -12.34
CA PRO A 53 11.92 1.50 -11.12
C PRO A 53 11.31 0.12 -10.88
N VAL A 54 10.86 -0.53 -11.96
CA VAL A 54 10.29 -1.87 -11.94
C VAL A 54 11.31 -2.94 -11.52
N GLU A 55 12.49 -2.96 -12.14
CA GLU A 55 13.54 -3.93 -11.78
C GLU A 55 13.98 -3.77 -10.32
N ARG A 56 14.00 -2.53 -9.81
CA ARG A 56 14.26 -2.27 -8.40
C ARG A 56 13.17 -2.87 -7.51
N CYS A 57 11.89 -2.72 -7.86
CA CYS A 57 10.79 -3.36 -7.13
C CYS A 57 10.89 -4.89 -7.13
N LEU A 58 11.27 -5.50 -8.26
CA LEU A 58 11.44 -6.96 -8.34
C LEU A 58 12.63 -7.46 -7.49
N ARG A 59 13.70 -6.68 -7.38
CA ARG A 59 14.88 -7.00 -6.55
C ARG A 59 14.71 -6.68 -5.06
N HIS A 60 13.74 -5.84 -4.72
CA HIS A 60 13.46 -5.41 -3.36
C HIS A 60 11.99 -5.70 -3.01
N PRO A 61 11.61 -6.98 -2.88
CA PRO A 61 10.29 -7.32 -2.37
C PRO A 61 10.12 -6.75 -0.95
N PRO A 62 8.88 -6.41 -0.54
CA PRO A 62 8.60 -6.03 0.84
C PRO A 62 9.11 -7.09 1.82
N LEU A 63 9.44 -6.68 3.04
CA LEU A 63 9.91 -7.62 4.06
C LEU A 63 8.89 -8.76 4.24
N PRO A 64 9.30 -10.02 4.41
CA PRO A 64 8.35 -11.12 4.51
C PRO A 64 7.54 -11.02 5.80
N GLY A 65 6.22 -10.85 5.67
CA GLY A 65 5.28 -11.03 6.78
C GLY A 65 4.96 -12.51 7.01
N LEU A 66 4.24 -12.82 8.10
CA LEU A 66 3.72 -14.17 8.30
C LEU A 66 2.36 -14.30 7.59
N ASP A 67 2.33 -15.01 6.47
CA ASP A 67 1.13 -15.23 5.69
C ASP A 67 0.03 -15.92 6.51
N LYS A 68 -1.20 -15.43 6.38
CA LYS A 68 -2.40 -16.06 6.90
C LYS A 68 -3.17 -16.73 5.77
N PRO A 69 -3.95 -17.79 6.05
CA PRO A 69 -4.71 -18.50 5.03
C PRO A 69 -5.89 -17.68 4.45
N HIS A 70 -6.21 -16.52 5.03
CA HIS A 70 -7.36 -15.72 4.65
C HIS A 70 -7.05 -14.80 3.48
N LYS A 71 -7.98 -14.75 2.52
CA LYS A 71 -7.92 -13.85 1.36
C LYS A 71 -9.21 -13.04 1.27
N VAL A 72 -9.13 -11.90 0.61
CA VAL A 72 -10.29 -11.07 0.28
C VAL A 72 -10.18 -10.53 -1.13
N ASP A 73 -11.27 -10.60 -1.87
CA ASP A 73 -11.40 -9.95 -3.17
C ASP A 73 -11.99 -8.55 -2.98
N LEU A 74 -11.34 -7.57 -3.60
CA LEU A 74 -11.65 -6.15 -3.49
C LEU A 74 -11.85 -5.55 -4.88
N GLU A 75 -12.74 -4.56 -4.98
CA GLU A 75 -12.90 -3.70 -6.16
C GLU A 75 -12.77 -2.24 -5.77
N ILE A 76 -11.93 -1.48 -6.47
CA ILE A 76 -11.81 -0.03 -6.25
C ILE A 76 -13.07 0.66 -6.80
N ILE A 77 -13.77 1.39 -5.94
CA ILE A 77 -14.96 2.17 -6.32
C ILE A 77 -14.73 3.68 -6.30
N GLU A 78 -13.68 4.14 -5.59
CA GLU A 78 -13.32 5.56 -5.53
C GLU A 78 -11.81 5.73 -5.23
N VAL A 79 -11.16 6.71 -5.84
CA VAL A 79 -9.77 7.08 -5.52
C VAL A 79 -9.78 8.35 -4.66
N LYS A 80 -9.33 8.26 -3.40
CA LYS A 80 -9.27 9.41 -2.47
C LYS A 80 -7.94 10.15 -2.57
N LYS A 81 -6.85 9.39 -2.68
CA LYS A 81 -5.49 9.89 -2.85
C LYS A 81 -4.74 8.87 -3.71
N GLY A 82 -4.51 9.19 -4.96
CA GLY A 82 -3.83 8.32 -5.90
C GLY A 82 -2.87 9.09 -6.79
N GLY A 83 -1.93 8.37 -7.41
CA GLY A 83 -0.95 8.93 -8.33
C GLY A 83 0.47 8.97 -7.77
N ASP A 84 1.37 9.49 -8.59
CA ASP A 84 2.80 9.57 -8.30
C ASP A 84 3.11 10.60 -7.22
N ASN A 85 4.30 10.48 -6.60
CA ASN A 85 4.75 11.31 -5.48
C ASN A 85 3.94 11.14 -4.19
N HIS A 86 3.33 9.97 -4.04
CA HIS A 86 2.66 9.56 -2.81
C HIS A 86 3.21 8.23 -2.31
N ILE A 87 3.74 8.24 -1.08
CA ILE A 87 4.26 7.05 -0.38
C ILE A 87 3.16 5.99 -0.16
N SER A 88 1.89 6.40 -0.25
CA SER A 88 0.75 5.48 -0.19
C SER A 88 -0.42 5.96 -1.05
N GLN A 89 -1.18 4.99 -1.54
CA GLN A 89 -2.36 5.17 -2.38
C GLN A 89 -3.59 4.82 -1.54
N VAL A 90 -4.50 5.77 -1.36
CA VAL A 90 -5.71 5.61 -0.55
C VAL A 90 -6.93 5.59 -1.45
N VAL A 91 -7.66 4.49 -1.41
CA VAL A 91 -8.85 4.26 -2.24
C VAL A 91 -9.98 3.68 -1.39
N VAL A 92 -11.22 3.89 -1.84
CA VAL A 92 -12.38 3.20 -1.30
C VAL A 92 -12.60 1.94 -2.13
N VAL A 93 -12.78 0.82 -1.45
CA VAL A 93 -13.04 -0.48 -2.06
C VAL A 93 -14.40 -1.01 -1.64
N GLU A 94 -15.04 -1.74 -2.53
CA GLU A 94 -16.11 -2.68 -2.20
C GLU A 94 -15.52 -4.07 -1.97
N VAL A 95 -16.02 -4.75 -0.95
CA VAL A 95 -15.57 -6.08 -0.55
C VAL A 95 -16.40 -7.11 -1.30
N LEU A 96 -15.76 -7.89 -2.18
CA LEU A 96 -16.44 -8.87 -3.02
C LEU A 96 -16.59 -10.25 -2.34
N GLY A 97 -15.75 -10.52 -1.34
CA GLY A 97 -15.76 -11.73 -0.51
C GLY A 97 -16.25 -11.50 0.92
N HIS A 98 -16.06 -12.49 1.79
CA HIS A 98 -16.30 -12.35 3.23
C HIS A 98 -14.97 -12.52 3.98
N ILE A 99 -14.63 -11.54 4.80
CA ILE A 99 -13.55 -11.65 5.79
C ILE A 99 -14.14 -11.45 7.18
N GLN A 100 -13.46 -11.97 8.21
CA GLN A 100 -13.87 -11.73 9.59
C GLN A 100 -14.09 -10.23 9.82
N ARG A 101 -15.29 -9.85 10.30
CA ARG A 101 -15.73 -8.48 10.60
C ARG A 101 -16.01 -7.58 9.38
N LEU A 102 -15.84 -8.07 8.15
CA LEU A 102 -16.10 -7.32 6.92
C LEU A 102 -16.89 -8.17 5.92
N GLU A 103 -18.20 -7.90 5.86
CA GLU A 103 -19.15 -8.60 5.00
C GLU A 103 -19.05 -8.17 3.53
N LYS A 104 -19.49 -9.05 2.64
CA LYS A 104 -19.60 -8.80 1.21
C LYS A 104 -20.52 -7.59 0.94
N GLY A 105 -20.13 -6.75 -0.01
CA GLY A 105 -20.86 -5.55 -0.41
C GLY A 105 -20.63 -4.34 0.51
N ARG A 106 -19.87 -4.51 1.60
CA ARG A 106 -19.48 -3.36 2.44
C ARG A 106 -18.34 -2.58 1.80
N ARG A 107 -18.31 -1.28 2.10
CA ARG A 107 -17.22 -0.39 1.73
C ARG A 107 -16.14 -0.39 2.81
N ALA A 108 -14.89 -0.36 2.37
CA ALA A 108 -13.72 -0.17 3.21
C ALA A 108 -12.76 0.83 2.55
N VAL A 109 -11.81 1.32 3.33
CA VAL A 109 -10.67 2.10 2.80
C VAL A 109 -9.48 1.16 2.69
N ALA A 110 -8.93 1.04 1.49
CA ALA A 110 -7.67 0.36 1.25
C ALA A 110 -6.56 1.40 1.09
N LYS A 111 -5.48 1.22 1.86
CA LYS A 111 -4.28 2.04 1.73
C LYS A 111 -3.12 1.16 1.30
N PHE A 112 -2.68 1.32 0.05
CA PHE A 112 -1.57 0.59 -0.55
C PHE A 112 -0.26 1.32 -0.32
N TYR A 113 0.81 0.56 -0.09
CA TYR A 113 2.18 1.04 0.08
C TYR A 113 3.02 0.47 -1.05
N ASP A 114 2.95 1.09 -2.23
CA ASP A 114 3.69 0.67 -3.42
C ASP A 114 4.95 1.54 -3.60
N PRO A 115 6.16 0.98 -3.42
CA PRO A 115 7.40 1.73 -3.59
C PRO A 115 7.61 2.22 -5.03
N LEU A 116 6.88 1.66 -6.01
CA LEU A 116 6.89 2.15 -7.37
C LEU A 116 6.24 3.54 -7.50
N SER A 117 5.34 3.91 -6.58
CA SER A 117 4.60 5.18 -6.61
C SER A 117 5.44 6.39 -6.16
N ASP A 118 6.55 6.15 -5.47
CA ASP A 118 7.41 7.19 -4.90
C ASP A 118 8.60 7.46 -5.83
N ASP A 119 8.59 8.64 -6.48
CA ASP A 119 9.70 9.17 -7.27
C ASP A 119 10.30 10.41 -6.60
N ASP A 120 10.51 10.35 -5.28
CA ASP A 120 11.46 11.27 -4.67
C ASP A 120 12.79 11.17 -5.43
N GLU A 121 13.35 12.31 -5.85
CA GLU A 121 14.39 12.50 -6.87
C GLU A 121 15.75 11.79 -6.55
N GLY A 122 15.75 10.88 -5.60
CA GLY A 122 16.83 10.00 -5.20
C GLY A 122 17.28 10.27 -3.78
N PHE A 123 16.62 11.18 -3.04
CA PHE A 123 16.97 11.51 -1.67
C PHE A 123 16.51 10.44 -0.67
N LEU A 124 15.29 9.95 -0.82
CA LEU A 124 14.74 8.85 -0.03
C LEU A 124 14.87 7.50 -0.74
N ASN A 125 15.00 6.46 0.07
CA ASN A 125 14.88 5.08 -0.37
C ASN A 125 13.40 4.67 -0.27
N PRO A 126 12.68 4.53 -1.40
CA PRO A 126 11.23 4.29 -1.38
C PRO A 126 10.87 2.96 -0.72
N PHE A 127 11.73 1.93 -0.83
CA PHE A 127 11.52 0.63 -0.20
C PHE A 127 11.57 0.74 1.33
N ALA A 128 12.61 1.39 1.85
CA ALA A 128 12.75 1.62 3.29
C ALA A 128 11.64 2.54 3.84
N CYS A 129 11.23 3.55 3.06
CA CYS A 129 10.10 4.42 3.40
C CYS A 129 8.82 3.61 3.55
N VAL A 130 8.44 2.87 2.51
CA VAL A 130 7.24 2.04 2.49
C VAL A 130 7.23 1.06 3.65
N ASP A 131 8.34 0.35 3.90
CA ASP A 131 8.43 -0.61 4.99
C ASP A 131 8.21 0.07 6.35
N ARG A 132 8.85 1.23 6.56
CA ARG A 132 8.68 2.00 7.79
C ARG A 132 7.24 2.46 7.96
N HIS A 133 6.66 3.10 6.96
CA HIS A 133 5.30 3.64 7.04
C HIS A 133 4.28 2.52 7.29
N TYR A 134 4.38 1.43 6.55
CA TYR A 134 3.49 0.28 6.70
C TYR A 134 3.57 -0.37 8.09
N THR A 135 4.78 -0.68 8.56
CA THR A 135 4.97 -1.38 9.84
C THR A 135 4.56 -0.53 11.04
N HIS A 136 4.85 0.77 11.01
CA HIS A 136 4.48 1.68 12.10
C HIS A 136 2.97 1.95 12.13
N GLU A 137 2.33 2.14 10.99
CA GLU A 137 0.89 2.39 10.93
C GLU A 137 0.08 1.15 11.33
N SER A 138 0.48 -0.03 10.84
CA SER A 138 -0.11 -1.29 11.27
C SER A 138 0.03 -1.50 12.78
N ALA A 139 1.22 -1.24 13.34
CA ALA A 139 1.45 -1.36 14.77
C ALA A 139 0.63 -0.34 15.59
N ALA A 140 0.51 0.91 15.11
CA ALA A 140 -0.30 1.92 15.77
C ALA A 140 -1.76 1.51 15.87
N HIS A 141 -2.33 0.94 14.79
CA HIS A 141 -3.68 0.39 14.83
C HIS A 141 -3.79 -0.76 15.84
N ILE A 142 -2.86 -1.71 15.83
CA ILE A 142 -2.86 -2.84 16.78
C ILE A 142 -2.78 -2.35 18.23
N THR A 143 -1.88 -1.40 18.53
CA THR A 143 -1.72 -0.84 19.89
C THR A 143 -2.94 -0.05 20.34
N LEU A 144 -3.65 0.61 19.43
CA LEU A 144 -4.82 1.45 19.73
C LEU A 144 -6.15 0.71 19.54
N ALA A 145 -6.15 -0.63 19.55
CA ALA A 145 -7.34 -1.46 19.33
C ALA A 145 -8.53 -1.08 20.22
N ASP A 146 -8.29 -0.70 21.48
CA ASP A 146 -9.34 -0.32 22.43
C ASP A 146 -10.08 0.98 22.07
N LEU A 147 -9.51 1.79 21.18
CA LEU A 147 -10.08 3.06 20.70
C LEU A 147 -10.87 2.91 19.40
N MET A 148 -10.79 1.75 18.73
CA MET A 148 -11.46 1.49 17.46
C MET A 148 -12.98 1.62 17.59
N ARG A 149 -13.64 2.12 16.54
CA ARG A 149 -15.09 2.41 16.46
C ARG A 149 -15.61 3.49 17.43
N LYS A 150 -14.76 3.96 18.36
CA LYS A 150 -15.11 5.03 19.32
C LYS A 150 -14.46 6.35 18.94
N LYS A 151 -13.14 6.33 18.71
CA LYS A 151 -12.32 7.51 18.43
C LYS A 151 -11.50 7.39 17.14
N ILE A 152 -11.24 6.16 16.70
CA ILE A 152 -10.51 5.90 15.45
C ILE A 152 -11.28 4.86 14.62
N SER A 153 -11.06 4.90 13.32
CA SER A 153 -11.58 3.91 12.36
C SER A 153 -11.21 2.49 12.78
N GLU A 154 -12.13 1.54 12.59
CA GLU A 154 -11.82 0.13 12.75
C GLU A 154 -10.71 -0.32 11.77
N PHE A 155 -9.78 -1.12 12.28
CA PHE A 155 -8.73 -1.78 11.50
C PHE A 155 -9.17 -3.21 11.18
N TYR A 156 -9.37 -3.51 9.89
CA TYR A 156 -9.75 -4.85 9.43
C TYR A 156 -8.53 -5.76 9.25
N GLY A 157 -7.34 -5.19 9.12
CA GLY A 157 -6.09 -5.94 9.14
C GLY A 157 -5.09 -5.51 8.08
N SER A 158 -4.04 -6.32 8.00
CA SER A 158 -2.87 -6.19 7.15
C SER A 158 -2.92 -7.22 6.02
N PHE A 159 -2.64 -6.78 4.80
CA PHE A 159 -2.76 -7.61 3.61
C PHE A 159 -1.64 -7.34 2.60
N SER A 160 -1.39 -8.29 1.70
CA SER A 160 -0.52 -8.16 0.55
C SER A 160 -1.30 -8.42 -0.75
N VAL A 161 -0.89 -7.80 -1.85
CA VAL A 161 -1.45 -8.03 -3.18
C VAL A 161 -0.32 -8.23 -4.17
N SER A 162 -0.48 -9.18 -5.09
CA SER A 162 0.43 -9.37 -6.21
C SER A 162 -0.06 -8.54 -7.39
N ILE A 163 0.74 -7.58 -7.83
CA ILE A 163 0.44 -6.71 -8.97
C ILE A 163 1.27 -7.15 -10.17
N PRO A 164 0.67 -7.50 -11.31
CA PRO A 164 1.39 -7.79 -12.54
C PRO A 164 2.27 -6.61 -12.95
N VAL A 165 3.49 -6.94 -13.34
CA VAL A 165 4.45 -6.01 -13.95
C VAL A 165 4.49 -6.23 -15.45
N ASP A 166 4.59 -7.49 -15.84
CA ASP A 166 4.58 -7.99 -17.21
C ASP A 166 3.92 -9.39 -17.22
N GLU A 167 4.06 -10.14 -18.32
CA GLU A 167 3.45 -11.46 -18.48
C GLU A 167 4.02 -12.54 -17.53
N SER A 168 5.24 -12.37 -17.02
CA SER A 168 5.95 -13.39 -16.23
C SER A 168 6.25 -12.95 -14.79
N HIS A 169 6.18 -11.65 -14.49
CA HIS A 169 6.53 -11.11 -13.19
C HIS A 169 5.37 -10.41 -12.50
N THR A 170 5.32 -10.58 -11.19
CA THR A 170 4.46 -9.81 -10.29
C THR A 170 5.32 -9.16 -9.22
N ARG A 171 4.90 -7.98 -8.75
CA ARG A 171 5.47 -7.34 -7.56
C ARG A 171 4.47 -7.43 -6.42
N THR A 172 4.97 -7.72 -5.22
CA THR A 172 4.15 -7.72 -4.00
C THR A 172 4.03 -6.31 -3.46
N VAL A 173 2.81 -5.88 -3.14
CA VAL A 173 2.51 -4.60 -2.52
C VAL A 173 1.75 -4.85 -1.22
N TRP A 174 2.08 -4.13 -0.17
CA TRP A 174 1.35 -4.17 1.07
C TRP A 174 0.17 -3.21 1.08
N LEU A 175 -0.87 -3.57 1.81
CA LEU A 175 -1.99 -2.70 2.10
C LEU A 175 -2.56 -2.95 3.49
N ILE A 176 -3.23 -1.94 4.03
CA ILE A 176 -4.11 -2.10 5.19
C ILE A 176 -5.55 -1.83 4.79
N LEU A 177 -6.48 -2.52 5.44
CA LEU A 177 -7.91 -2.27 5.31
C LEU A 177 -8.45 -1.59 6.57
N LEU A 178 -9.18 -0.51 6.35
CA LEU A 178 -9.77 0.34 7.37
C LEU A 178 -11.27 0.53 7.14
N GLU A 179 -11.98 0.88 8.20
CA GLU A 179 -13.37 1.30 8.13
C GLU A 179 -13.55 2.51 7.22
N TYR A 180 -14.51 2.41 6.31
CA TYR A 180 -15.00 3.57 5.58
C TYR A 180 -15.93 4.40 6.47
N ILE A 181 -15.53 5.63 6.76
CA ILE A 181 -16.35 6.60 7.48
C ILE A 181 -17.01 7.53 6.47
N SER A 182 -18.35 7.51 6.44
CA SER A 182 -19.10 8.49 5.66
C SER A 182 -19.04 9.85 6.34
N GLY A 183 -18.54 10.86 5.63
CA GLY A 183 -18.44 12.21 6.18
C GLY A 183 -17.63 13.14 5.29
N LYS A 184 -17.55 14.41 5.71
CA LYS A 184 -16.70 15.43 5.09
C LYS A 184 -15.41 15.57 5.92
N PRO A 185 -14.23 15.67 5.28
CA PRO A 185 -13.02 16.01 6.00
C PRO A 185 -13.12 17.42 6.58
N MET A 186 -12.48 17.69 7.73
CA MET A 186 -12.56 19.00 8.40
C MET A 186 -12.17 20.17 7.49
N LEU A 187 -11.21 19.98 6.58
CA LEU A 187 -10.80 21.00 5.61
C LEU A 187 -11.96 21.52 4.74
N VAL A 188 -12.96 20.68 4.49
CA VAL A 188 -14.16 21.01 3.69
C VAL A 188 -15.35 21.33 4.58
N ALA A 189 -15.25 21.06 5.89
CA ALA A 189 -16.37 21.21 6.81
C ALA A 189 -16.69 22.68 7.16
N ASP A 190 -15.80 23.63 6.87
CA ASP A 190 -15.92 25.07 7.17
C ASP A 190 -16.47 25.32 8.59
N PRO A 191 -15.66 25.03 9.63
CA PRO A 191 -16.12 24.89 11.02
C PRO A 191 -16.56 26.20 11.69
#